data_AF-A0A2X2UW67-F1
#
_entry.id   AF-A0A2X2UW67-F1
#
_cell.length_a   1.000
_cell.length_b   1.000
_cell.length_c   1.000
_cell.angle_alpha   90.00
_cell.angle_beta   90.00
_cell.angle_gamma   90.00
#
_symmetry.space_group_name_H-M   'P 1'
#
loop_
_entity.id
_entity.type
_entity.pdbx_description
1 polymer ?
#
loop_
_entity_poly.entity_id
_entity_poly.type
_entity_poly.pdbx_seq_one_letter_code
_entity_poly.pdbx_strand_id
1 'polypeptide(L)'
;MMSLFLLMNAADAQLQALHVPHYVQAGSFPVSEWLRPLLGNASVSTLIAIERSCWWLHITGVLCFLNYLYYSKHLHILLAFPNTYYAPIRPLGASKVNLAVTQEVKLMLDPSAAPFATPQDTAPPDKFGASDVTDLTWLQLMNAYTCTECGRCTDECPANLTGKKLSPRAIMMKTRDRLEEVGRNIDKHGTFEPDGKQLLGDYITPEELWACTTCNACVEVCPVSISPLSIIMDMRQYLVMEESAAPTELNVMMTNIENNGAPWAYSQADRDITN
;
A
#
# COMPACT_ATOMS: atom_id res chain seq x y z
N MET A 1 -28.24 1.65 -9.43
CA MET A 1 -28.01 0.18 -9.44
C MET A 1 -28.93 -0.56 -8.47
N MET A 2 -29.00 -0.20 -7.19
CA MET A 2 -29.90 -0.85 -6.23
C MET A 2 -31.39 -0.69 -6.58
N SER A 3 -31.81 0.48 -7.07
CA SER A 3 -33.21 0.71 -7.46
C SER A 3 -33.67 -0.21 -8.59
N LEU A 4 -32.80 -0.54 -9.55
CA LEU A 4 -33.10 -1.49 -10.64
C LEU A 4 -33.34 -2.90 -10.09
N PHE A 5 -32.49 -3.34 -9.15
CA PHE A 5 -32.63 -4.64 -8.50
C PHE A 5 -33.94 -4.74 -7.68
N LEU A 6 -34.25 -3.71 -6.89
CA LEU A 6 -35.47 -3.68 -6.09
C LEU A 6 -36.73 -3.63 -6.97
N LEU A 7 -36.72 -2.85 -8.06
CA LEU A 7 -37.84 -2.75 -8.99
C LEU A 7 -38.05 -4.03 -9.80
N MET A 8 -36.97 -4.68 -10.23
CA MET A 8 -37.00 -6.00 -10.87
C MET A 8 -37.66 -7.03 -9.94
N ASN A 9 -37.21 -7.11 -8.68
CA ASN A 9 -37.77 -8.04 -7.69
C ASN A 9 -39.24 -7.73 -7.37
N ALA A 10 -39.63 -6.46 -7.34
CA ALA A 10 -41.04 -6.08 -7.12
C ALA A 10 -41.94 -6.50 -8.29
N ALA A 11 -41.47 -6.32 -9.53
CA ALA A 11 -42.18 -6.73 -10.74
C ALA A 11 -42.27 -8.27 -10.84
N ASP A 12 -41.17 -8.97 -10.59
CA ASP A 12 -41.11 -10.43 -10.55
C ASP A 12 -42.10 -10.99 -9.51
N ALA A 13 -42.10 -10.44 -8.30
CA ALA A 13 -42.98 -10.91 -7.25
C ALA A 13 -44.48 -10.61 -7.53
N GLN A 14 -44.80 -9.54 -8.26
CA GLN A 14 -46.16 -9.29 -8.75
C GLN A 14 -46.55 -10.29 -9.86
N LEU A 15 -45.63 -10.64 -10.77
CA LEU A 15 -45.86 -11.66 -11.81
C LEU A 15 -46.08 -13.05 -11.20
N GLN A 16 -45.36 -13.38 -10.13
CA GLN A 16 -45.57 -14.61 -9.36
C GLN A 16 -46.95 -14.64 -8.70
N ALA A 17 -47.41 -13.53 -8.11
CA ALA A 17 -48.75 -13.43 -7.50
C ALA A 17 -49.88 -13.58 -8.55
N LEU A 18 -49.63 -13.12 -9.78
CA LEU A 18 -50.52 -13.28 -10.93
C LEU A 18 -50.45 -14.67 -11.59
N HIS A 19 -49.61 -15.58 -11.09
CA HIS A 19 -49.43 -16.95 -11.60
C HIS A 19 -49.10 -17.01 -13.09
N VAL A 20 -48.29 -16.05 -13.58
CA VAL A 20 -47.87 -15.99 -14.98
C VAL A 20 -46.97 -17.20 -15.30
N PRO A 21 -47.19 -17.93 -16.41
CA PRO A 21 -46.34 -19.04 -16.81
C PRO A 21 -44.86 -18.62 -16.90
N HIS A 22 -43.94 -19.52 -16.53
CA HIS A 22 -42.48 -19.32 -16.46
C HIS A 22 -41.96 -18.49 -15.26
N TYR A 23 -42.83 -17.90 -14.44
CA TYR A 23 -42.43 -17.26 -13.18
C TYR A 23 -42.67 -18.21 -12.02
N VAL A 24 -41.59 -18.76 -11.47
CA VAL A 24 -41.64 -19.68 -10.32
C VAL A 24 -41.86 -18.87 -9.06
N GLN A 25 -42.68 -19.36 -8.12
CA GLN A 25 -42.78 -18.75 -6.80
C GLN A 25 -41.44 -18.85 -6.07
N ALA A 26 -40.67 -17.77 -6.10
CA ALA A 26 -39.35 -17.67 -5.53
C ALA A 26 -39.44 -16.94 -4.19
N GLY A 27 -39.15 -17.66 -3.10
CA GLY A 27 -38.87 -17.14 -1.75
C GLY A 27 -39.64 -15.88 -1.30
N SER A 28 -38.96 -15.00 -0.56
CA SER A 28 -39.53 -13.76 -0.04
C SER A 28 -38.70 -12.56 -0.46
N PHE A 29 -39.35 -11.44 -0.79
CA PHE A 29 -38.71 -10.19 -1.21
C PHE A 29 -38.99 -9.05 -0.22
N PRO A 30 -38.46 -9.12 1.03
CA PRO A 30 -38.93 -8.29 2.14
C PRO A 30 -38.84 -6.77 1.89
N VAL A 31 -37.84 -6.32 1.14
CA VAL A 31 -37.66 -4.90 0.81
C VAL A 31 -38.47 -4.50 -0.44
N SER A 32 -38.47 -5.35 -1.46
CA SER A 32 -39.13 -5.07 -2.74
C SER A 32 -40.67 -5.13 -2.63
N GLU A 33 -41.20 -5.85 -1.64
CA GLU A 33 -42.62 -5.89 -1.30
C GLU A 33 -43.22 -4.49 -1.11
N TRP A 34 -42.45 -3.55 -0.53
CA TRP A 34 -42.93 -2.18 -0.32
C TRP A 34 -43.09 -1.39 -1.63
N LEU A 35 -42.45 -1.83 -2.71
CA LEU A 35 -42.59 -1.24 -4.04
C LEU A 35 -43.71 -1.89 -4.86
N ARG A 36 -44.22 -3.05 -4.44
CA ARG A 36 -45.27 -3.80 -5.15
C ARG A 36 -46.55 -2.97 -5.38
N PRO A 37 -47.05 -2.16 -4.42
CA PRO A 37 -48.25 -1.34 -4.64
C PRO A 37 -48.13 -0.38 -5.83
N LEU A 38 -46.91 0.10 -6.12
CA LEU A 38 -46.64 1.00 -7.26
C LEU A 38 -46.83 0.30 -8.62
N LEU A 39 -46.73 -1.03 -8.63
CA LEU A 39 -46.84 -1.88 -9.82
C LEU A 39 -48.17 -2.64 -9.89
N GLY A 40 -49.04 -2.51 -8.88
CA GLY A 40 -50.23 -3.34 -8.71
C GLY A 40 -51.26 -3.23 -9.85
N ASN A 41 -51.31 -2.08 -10.53
CA ASN A 41 -52.24 -1.83 -11.65
C ASN A 41 -51.60 -2.03 -13.05
N ALA A 42 -50.34 -2.48 -13.11
CA ALA A 42 -49.65 -2.67 -14.39
C ALA A 42 -50.12 -3.95 -15.09
N SER A 43 -50.21 -3.92 -16.42
CA SER A 43 -50.50 -5.13 -17.19
C SER A 43 -49.35 -6.15 -17.08
N VAL A 44 -49.65 -7.44 -17.28
CA VAL A 44 -48.64 -8.51 -17.32
C VAL A 44 -47.52 -8.19 -18.30
N SER A 45 -47.85 -7.67 -19.49
CA SER A 45 -46.85 -7.25 -20.48
C SER A 45 -45.93 -6.14 -19.97
N THR A 46 -46.47 -5.18 -19.24
CA THR A 46 -45.70 -4.07 -18.65
C THR A 46 -44.79 -4.56 -17.53
N LEU A 47 -45.29 -5.45 -16.67
CA LEU A 47 -44.50 -6.06 -15.59
C LEU A 47 -43.32 -6.86 -16.13
N ILE A 48 -43.54 -7.68 -17.18
CA ILE A 48 -42.45 -8.42 -17.84
C ILE A 48 -41.44 -7.45 -18.45
N ALA A 49 -41.89 -6.39 -19.11
CA ALA A 49 -41.00 -5.39 -19.69
C ALA A 49 -40.15 -4.70 -18.62
N ILE A 50 -40.75 -4.34 -17.47
CA ILE A 50 -40.03 -3.74 -16.34
C ILE A 50 -39.01 -4.72 -15.77
N GLU A 51 -39.41 -5.96 -15.47
CA GLU A 51 -38.52 -6.99 -14.93
C GLU A 51 -37.31 -7.22 -15.85
N ARG A 52 -37.55 -7.48 -17.14
CA ARG A 52 -36.47 -7.75 -18.10
C ARG A 52 -35.58 -6.54 -18.35
N SER A 53 -36.15 -5.34 -18.45
CA SER A 53 -35.36 -4.12 -18.65
C SER A 53 -34.50 -3.83 -17.43
N CYS A 54 -35.06 -3.92 -16.22
CA CYS A 54 -34.31 -3.73 -14.98
C CYS A 54 -33.21 -4.78 -14.80
N TRP A 55 -33.49 -6.04 -15.14
CA TRP A 55 -32.49 -7.11 -15.12
C TRP A 55 -31.32 -6.81 -16.06
N TRP A 56 -31.60 -6.53 -17.34
CA TRP A 56 -30.57 -6.22 -18.33
C TRP A 56 -29.77 -4.98 -17.96
N LEU A 57 -30.43 -3.89 -17.57
CA LEU A 57 -29.75 -2.66 -17.15
C LEU A 57 -28.90 -2.88 -15.89
N HIS A 58 -29.37 -3.69 -14.94
CA HIS A 58 -28.61 -4.01 -13.74
C HIS A 58 -27.36 -4.84 -14.08
N ILE A 59 -27.51 -5.95 -14.82
CA ILE A 59 -26.37 -6.82 -15.13
C ILE A 59 -25.36 -6.12 -16.04
N THR A 60 -25.81 -5.36 -17.04
CA THR A 60 -24.91 -4.52 -17.86
C THR A 60 -24.19 -3.49 -16.99
N GLY A 61 -24.91 -2.83 -16.06
CA GLY A 61 -24.31 -1.91 -15.10
C GLY A 61 -23.24 -2.56 -14.23
N VAL A 62 -23.48 -3.77 -13.73
CA VAL A 62 -22.51 -4.55 -12.94
C VAL A 62 -21.30 -4.92 -13.80
N LEU A 63 -21.50 -5.41 -15.02
CA LEU A 63 -20.40 -5.77 -15.93
C LEU A 63 -19.56 -4.54 -16.33
N CYS A 64 -20.18 -3.40 -16.61
CA CYS A 64 -19.47 -2.15 -16.85
C CYS A 64 -18.67 -1.70 -15.62
N PHE A 65 -19.26 -1.78 -14.42
CA PHE A 65 -18.58 -1.43 -13.18
C PHE A 65 -17.40 -2.36 -12.89
N LEU A 66 -17.54 -3.66 -13.13
CA LEU A 66 -16.47 -4.65 -12.96
C LEU A 66 -15.23 -4.29 -13.82
N ASN A 67 -15.44 -3.88 -15.06
CA ASN A 67 -14.35 -3.42 -15.93
C ASN A 67 -13.77 -2.06 -15.46
N TYR A 68 -14.63 -1.17 -14.95
CA TYR A 68 -14.21 0.13 -14.43
C TYR A 68 -13.38 0.04 -13.13
N LEU A 69 -13.58 -0.99 -12.31
CA LEU A 69 -12.84 -1.17 -11.06
C LEU A 69 -11.31 -1.17 -11.27
N TYR A 70 -10.85 -1.85 -12.33
CA TYR A 70 -9.42 -2.02 -12.59
C TYR A 70 -8.71 -0.71 -12.95
N TYR A 71 -9.38 0.17 -13.69
CA TYR A 71 -8.79 1.41 -14.20
C TYR A 71 -9.10 2.65 -13.34
N SER A 72 -9.85 2.48 -12.25
CA SER A 72 -10.31 3.60 -11.44
C SER A 72 -9.70 3.58 -10.05
N LYS A 73 -9.92 4.68 -9.33
CA LYS A 73 -9.58 4.81 -7.90
C LYS A 73 -10.17 3.73 -6.99
N HIS A 74 -11.09 2.87 -7.48
CA HIS A 74 -11.71 1.79 -6.71
C HIS A 74 -10.90 0.48 -6.73
N LEU A 75 -9.76 0.42 -7.44
CA LEU A 75 -8.87 -0.75 -7.43
C LEU A 75 -8.49 -1.17 -6.00
N HIS A 76 -8.43 -0.22 -5.06
CA HIS A 76 -8.18 -0.49 -3.64
C HIS A 76 -9.19 -1.48 -3.02
N ILE A 77 -10.43 -1.56 -3.51
CA ILE A 77 -11.44 -2.51 -3.01
C ILE A 77 -11.00 -3.95 -3.31
N LEU A 78 -10.42 -4.19 -4.48
CA LEU A 78 -9.91 -5.49 -4.87
C LEU A 78 -8.63 -5.83 -4.10
N LEU A 79 -7.72 -4.87 -3.96
CA LEU A 79 -6.41 -5.08 -3.35
C LEU A 79 -6.43 -5.05 -1.81
N ALA A 80 -7.47 -4.52 -1.17
CA ALA A 80 -7.61 -4.54 0.28
C ALA A 80 -7.58 -5.96 0.87
N PHE A 81 -8.17 -6.94 0.17
CA PHE A 81 -8.16 -8.34 0.60
C PHE A 81 -6.76 -8.96 0.63
N PRO A 82 -5.99 -9.01 -0.49
CA PRO A 82 -4.63 -9.53 -0.45
C PRO A 82 -3.72 -8.69 0.46
N ASN A 83 -3.90 -7.37 0.51
CA ASN A 83 -3.08 -6.54 1.39
C ASN A 83 -3.24 -6.89 2.87
N THR A 84 -4.48 -7.09 3.31
CA THR A 84 -4.77 -7.52 4.68
C THR A 84 -4.24 -8.93 4.94
N TYR A 85 -4.32 -9.83 3.96
CA TYR A 85 -3.77 -11.18 4.06
C TYR A 85 -2.24 -11.20 4.24
N TYR A 86 -1.53 -10.32 3.53
CA TYR A 86 -0.07 -10.18 3.61
C TYR A 86 0.40 -9.15 4.65
N ALA A 87 -0.48 -8.70 5.54
CA ALA A 87 -0.12 -7.77 6.60
C ALA A 87 0.96 -8.38 7.52
N PRO A 88 1.94 -7.57 7.99
CA PRO A 88 3.01 -8.08 8.83
C PRO A 88 2.48 -8.59 10.17
N ILE A 89 2.83 -9.83 10.52
CA ILE A 89 2.52 -10.46 11.82
C ILE A 89 3.58 -10.16 12.90
N ARG A 90 4.65 -9.46 12.54
CA ARG A 90 5.68 -9.04 13.49
C ARG A 90 5.17 -7.83 14.29
N PRO A 91 5.72 -7.58 15.49
CA PRO A 91 5.45 -6.36 16.21
C PRO A 91 5.65 -5.12 15.33
N LEU A 92 4.78 -4.13 15.47
CA LEU A 92 4.92 -2.85 14.78
C LEU A 92 6.28 -2.24 15.14
N GLY A 93 6.95 -1.66 14.13
CA GLY A 93 8.30 -1.12 14.26
C GLY A 93 9.44 -2.12 14.11
N ALA A 94 9.15 -3.42 13.97
CA ALA A 94 10.19 -4.39 13.61
C ALA A 94 10.72 -4.10 12.19
N SER A 95 11.96 -3.61 12.09
CA SER A 95 12.66 -3.45 10.81
C SER A 95 13.09 -4.81 10.25
N LYS A 96 13.19 -4.90 8.93
CA LYS A 96 13.81 -6.08 8.29
C LYS A 96 15.32 -6.04 8.60
N VAL A 97 15.88 -7.19 8.94
CA VAL A 97 17.33 -7.35 9.06
C VAL A 97 17.89 -7.55 7.66
N ASN A 98 18.84 -6.70 7.25
CA ASN A 98 19.53 -6.87 5.97
C ASN A 98 20.52 -8.04 6.10
N LEU A 99 20.23 -9.14 5.42
CA LEU A 99 21.02 -10.38 5.50
C LEU A 99 22.41 -10.22 4.87
N ALA A 100 22.54 -9.43 3.81
CA ALA A 100 23.85 -9.13 3.20
C ALA A 100 24.75 -8.40 4.20
N VAL A 101 24.23 -7.35 4.86
CA VAL A 101 24.97 -6.65 5.92
C VAL A 101 25.26 -7.58 7.10
N THR A 102 24.32 -8.42 7.49
CA THR A 102 24.51 -9.37 8.60
C THR A 102 25.61 -10.39 8.31
N GLN A 103 25.71 -10.87 7.07
CA GLN A 103 26.74 -11.81 6.65
C GLN A 103 28.12 -11.14 6.68
N GLU A 104 28.22 -9.90 6.18
CA GLU A 104 29.47 -9.13 6.22
C GLU A 104 29.93 -8.86 7.65
N VAL A 105 29.03 -8.40 8.52
CA VAL A 105 29.35 -8.17 9.93
C VAL A 105 29.78 -9.46 10.62
N LYS A 106 29.14 -10.60 10.33
CA LYS A 106 29.55 -11.90 10.88
C LYS A 106 30.95 -12.31 10.41
N LEU A 107 31.29 -12.02 9.15
CA LEU A 107 32.63 -12.27 8.63
C LEU A 107 33.68 -11.41 9.36
N MET A 108 33.38 -10.13 9.59
CA MET A 108 34.28 -9.22 10.33
C MET A 108 34.46 -9.62 11.81
N LEU A 109 33.46 -10.26 12.41
CA LEU A 109 33.50 -10.72 13.80
C LEU A 109 34.08 -12.13 13.97
N ASP A 110 34.32 -12.87 12.88
CA ASP A 110 34.85 -14.22 12.94
C ASP A 110 36.39 -14.20 13.06
N PRO A 111 36.98 -14.58 14.21
CA PRO A 111 38.42 -14.57 14.40
C PRO A 111 39.16 -15.62 13.55
N SER A 112 38.42 -16.56 12.95
CA SER A 112 38.94 -17.58 12.04
C SER A 112 38.82 -17.20 10.56
N ALA A 113 38.13 -16.10 10.24
CA ALA A 113 38.02 -15.62 8.87
C ALA A 113 39.36 -15.10 8.37
N ALA A 114 39.77 -15.57 7.19
CA ALA A 114 40.96 -15.06 6.52
C ALA A 114 40.68 -13.66 5.93
N PRO A 115 41.34 -12.57 6.40
CA PRO A 115 41.00 -11.18 6.04
C PRO A 115 41.15 -10.84 4.55
N PHE A 116 41.84 -11.68 3.79
CA PHE A 116 42.15 -11.49 2.37
C PHE A 116 41.58 -12.60 1.48
N ALA A 117 40.78 -13.51 2.05
CA ALA A 117 40.08 -14.49 1.23
C ALA A 117 38.94 -13.78 0.51
N THR A 118 39.11 -13.55 -0.80
CA THR A 118 37.99 -13.16 -1.67
C THR A 118 36.91 -14.24 -1.58
N PRO A 119 35.70 -13.91 -1.09
CA PRO A 119 34.59 -14.85 -1.10
C PRO A 119 34.35 -15.27 -2.55
N GLN A 120 34.45 -16.57 -2.85
CA GLN A 120 34.36 -17.05 -4.23
C GLN A 120 32.93 -16.97 -4.81
N ASP A 121 31.91 -16.69 -3.99
CA ASP A 121 30.49 -16.84 -4.38
C ASP A 121 29.53 -15.72 -3.90
N THR A 122 30.02 -14.57 -3.44
CA THR A 122 29.12 -13.45 -3.10
C THR A 122 29.25 -12.35 -4.14
N ALA A 123 28.31 -12.33 -5.10
CA ALA A 123 28.08 -11.12 -5.88
C ALA A 123 27.78 -9.97 -4.90
N PRO A 124 28.44 -8.81 -5.03
CA PRO A 124 28.10 -7.65 -4.21
C PRO A 124 26.62 -7.33 -4.36
N PRO A 125 25.92 -6.92 -3.29
CA PRO A 125 24.53 -6.51 -3.41
C PRO A 125 24.41 -5.35 -4.41
N ASP A 126 23.47 -5.46 -5.35
CA ASP A 126 23.34 -4.49 -6.46
C ASP A 126 23.00 -3.06 -5.98
N LYS A 127 22.27 -2.94 -4.86
CA LYS A 127 21.89 -1.65 -4.24
C LYS A 127 21.39 -1.84 -2.81
N PHE A 128 21.72 -0.90 -1.91
CA PHE A 128 21.13 -0.81 -0.57
C PHE A 128 19.95 0.18 -0.52
N GLY A 129 18.82 -0.27 0.02
CA GLY A 129 17.62 0.56 0.14
C GLY A 129 16.88 0.75 -1.19
N ALA A 130 16.07 1.82 -1.28
CA ALA A 130 15.26 2.11 -2.45
C ALA A 130 15.37 3.57 -2.91
N SER A 131 15.69 3.77 -4.19
CA SER A 131 15.70 5.07 -4.87
C SER A 131 14.48 5.28 -5.75
N ASP A 132 13.97 4.21 -6.36
CA ASP A 132 12.79 4.24 -7.21
C ASP A 132 11.84 3.07 -6.90
N VAL A 133 10.65 3.06 -7.51
CA VAL A 133 9.63 2.01 -7.31
C VAL A 133 10.12 0.61 -7.70
N THR A 134 11.12 0.50 -8.57
CA THR A 134 11.71 -0.78 -8.97
C THR A 134 12.52 -1.44 -7.86
N ASP A 135 13.02 -0.64 -6.90
CA ASP A 135 13.80 -1.12 -5.76
C ASP A 135 12.88 -1.56 -4.60
N LEU A 136 11.60 -1.19 -4.65
CA LEU A 136 10.62 -1.53 -3.61
C LEU A 136 10.12 -2.97 -3.77
N THR A 137 9.77 -3.60 -2.65
CA THR A 137 9.17 -4.94 -2.67
C THR A 137 7.76 -4.91 -3.25
N TRP A 138 7.35 -6.02 -3.88
CA TRP A 138 5.99 -6.17 -4.43
C TRP A 138 4.89 -5.83 -3.41
N LEU A 139 5.12 -6.12 -2.11
CA LEU A 139 4.19 -5.80 -1.03
C LEU A 139 4.09 -4.29 -0.79
N GLN A 140 5.19 -3.55 -0.87
CA GLN A 140 5.16 -2.07 -0.79
C GLN A 140 4.43 -1.46 -1.97
N LEU A 141 4.62 -2.00 -3.18
CA LEU A 141 3.91 -1.58 -4.38
C LEU A 141 2.40 -1.86 -4.27
N MET A 142 2.01 -3.05 -3.77
CA MET A 142 0.60 -3.38 -3.50
C MET A 142 0.00 -2.46 -2.43
N ASN A 143 0.74 -2.15 -1.36
CA ASN A 143 0.29 -1.22 -0.34
C ASN A 143 -0.02 0.17 -0.94
N ALA A 144 0.78 0.64 -1.91
CA ALA A 144 0.55 1.91 -2.61
C ALA A 144 -0.78 1.91 -3.38
N TYR A 145 -1.07 0.85 -4.14
CA TYR A 145 -2.35 0.71 -4.85
C TYR A 145 -3.55 0.44 -3.91
N THR A 146 -3.32 -0.11 -2.73
CA THR A 146 -4.38 -0.39 -1.74
C THR A 146 -4.77 0.85 -0.94
N CYS A 147 -3.98 1.92 -0.99
CA CYS A 147 -4.26 3.15 -0.24
C CYS A 147 -5.64 3.72 -0.61
N THR A 148 -6.50 3.92 0.40
CA THR A 148 -7.85 4.47 0.24
C THR A 148 -7.89 6.00 0.29
N GLU A 149 -6.74 6.65 0.42
CA GLU A 149 -6.57 8.11 0.58
C GLU A 149 -7.33 8.73 1.77
N CYS A 150 -7.77 7.90 2.74
CA CYS A 150 -8.63 8.31 3.85
C CYS A 150 -8.04 9.34 4.83
N GLY A 151 -6.72 9.58 4.81
CA GLY A 151 -6.08 10.65 5.59
C GLY A 151 -5.65 10.27 7.02
N ARG A 152 -6.19 9.21 7.62
CA ARG A 152 -5.90 8.80 9.02
C ARG A 152 -4.42 8.79 9.39
N CYS A 153 -3.58 8.24 8.52
CA CYS A 153 -2.14 8.17 8.76
C CYS A 153 -1.42 9.53 8.75
N THR A 154 -2.01 10.55 8.12
CA THR A 154 -1.52 11.93 8.14
C THR A 154 -2.02 12.67 9.36
N ASP A 155 -3.29 12.49 9.71
CA ASP A 155 -3.91 13.12 10.89
C ASP A 155 -3.24 12.68 12.20
N GLU A 156 -2.77 11.44 12.25
CA GLU A 156 -2.09 10.85 13.41
C GLU A 156 -0.56 10.98 13.34
N CYS A 157 -0.02 11.65 12.32
CA CYS A 157 1.43 11.82 12.16
C CYS A 157 1.93 13.01 13.00
N PRO A 158 2.77 12.80 14.04
CA PRO A 158 3.25 13.91 14.87
C PRO A 158 4.09 14.93 14.08
N ALA A 159 4.82 14.46 13.07
CA ALA A 159 5.59 15.32 12.18
C ALA A 159 4.68 16.22 11.33
N ASN A 160 3.56 15.69 10.83
CA ASN A 160 2.60 16.47 10.06
C ASN A 160 1.89 17.51 10.94
N LEU A 161 1.45 17.09 12.13
CA LEU A 161 0.77 17.96 13.11
C LEU A 161 1.62 19.15 13.56
N THR A 162 2.95 19.02 13.51
CA THR A 162 3.91 20.09 13.84
C THR A 162 4.30 20.95 12.63
N GLY A 163 3.65 20.77 11.48
CA GLY A 163 3.88 21.55 10.26
C GLY A 163 5.09 21.10 9.43
N LYS A 164 5.69 19.93 9.71
CA LYS A 164 6.73 19.37 8.83
C LYS A 164 6.12 18.84 7.54
N LYS A 165 6.94 18.73 6.48
CA LYS A 165 6.48 18.34 5.14
C LYS A 165 5.97 16.89 5.03
N LEU A 166 6.29 16.02 5.98
CA LEU A 166 5.88 14.61 5.91
C LEU A 166 4.36 14.44 6.00
N SER A 167 3.79 13.79 4.98
CA SER A 167 2.47 13.15 5.06
C SER A 167 2.61 11.68 4.68
N PRO A 168 2.37 10.74 5.62
CA PRO A 168 2.42 9.30 5.32
C PRO A 168 1.42 8.89 4.22
N ARG A 169 0.29 9.60 4.07
CA ARG A 169 -0.63 9.41 2.93
C ARG A 169 0.05 9.80 1.63
N ALA A 170 0.69 10.97 1.59
CA ALA A 170 1.36 11.45 0.39
C ALA A 170 2.48 10.51 -0.07
N ILE A 171 3.24 9.89 0.84
CA ILE A 171 4.24 8.87 0.50
C ILE A 171 3.61 7.73 -0.32
N MET A 172 2.45 7.22 0.11
CA MET A 172 1.75 6.14 -0.61
C MET A 172 1.24 6.58 -1.98
N MET A 173 0.62 7.75 -2.06
CA MET A 173 0.09 8.29 -3.33
C MET A 173 1.23 8.56 -4.32
N LYS A 174 2.30 9.22 -3.89
CA LYS A 174 3.49 9.49 -4.70
C LYS A 174 4.14 8.21 -5.23
N THR A 175 4.21 7.17 -4.38
CA THR A 175 4.70 5.85 -4.77
C THR A 175 3.81 5.22 -5.85
N ARG A 176 2.49 5.27 -5.68
CA ARG A 176 1.54 4.77 -6.68
C ARG A 176 1.66 5.55 -8.00
N ASP A 177 1.69 6.87 -7.94
CA ASP A 177 1.72 7.72 -9.13
C ASP A 177 3.01 7.46 -9.94
N ARG A 178 4.17 7.32 -9.25
CA ARG A 178 5.42 6.90 -9.90
C ARG A 178 5.32 5.49 -10.50
N LEU A 179 4.71 4.55 -9.78
CA LEU A 179 4.52 3.18 -10.26
C LEU A 179 3.63 3.11 -11.50
N GLU A 180 2.57 3.92 -11.57
CA GLU A 180 1.73 4.05 -12.76
C GLU A 180 2.48 4.71 -13.93
N GLU A 181 3.34 5.70 -13.67
CA GLU A 181 4.21 6.29 -14.70
C GLU A 181 5.19 5.27 -15.28
N VAL A 182 5.84 4.47 -14.42
CA VAL A 182 6.71 3.37 -14.84
C VAL A 182 5.92 2.31 -15.61
N GLY A 183 4.71 1.96 -15.17
CA GLY A 183 3.83 1.04 -15.87
C GLY A 183 3.49 1.52 -17.28
N ARG A 184 3.08 2.78 -17.44
CA ARG A 184 2.80 3.38 -18.75
C ARG A 184 4.03 3.44 -19.66
N ASN A 185 5.21 3.64 -19.08
CA ASN A 185 6.48 3.60 -19.81
C ASN A 185 6.71 2.19 -20.38
N ILE A 186 6.61 1.15 -19.55
CA ILE A 186 6.77 -0.25 -19.97
C ILE A 186 5.72 -0.64 -21.02
N ASP A 187 4.46 -0.27 -20.84
CA ASP A 187 3.39 -0.59 -21.79
C ASP A 187 3.63 0.01 -23.19
N LYS A 188 4.26 1.19 -23.24
CA LYS A 188 4.54 1.89 -24.50
C LYS A 188 5.80 1.38 -25.20
N HIS A 189 6.83 1.00 -24.44
CA HIS A 189 8.15 0.67 -24.96
C HIS A 189 8.46 -0.83 -24.95
N GLY A 190 7.62 -1.64 -24.29
CA GLY A 190 7.81 -3.09 -24.08
C GLY A 190 8.81 -3.41 -22.96
N THR A 191 9.71 -2.50 -22.63
CA THR A 191 10.66 -2.55 -21.52
C THR A 191 10.73 -1.19 -20.84
N PHE A 192 11.22 -1.15 -19.60
CA PHE A 192 11.45 0.12 -18.92
C PHE A 192 12.58 0.91 -19.61
N GLU A 193 12.25 2.08 -20.16
CA GLU A 193 13.20 3.06 -20.66
C GLU A 193 13.39 4.16 -19.61
N PRO A 194 14.62 4.47 -19.18
CA PRO A 194 14.89 5.51 -18.18
C PRO A 194 14.30 6.86 -18.61
N ASP A 195 13.39 7.40 -17.81
CA ASP A 195 12.70 8.68 -18.04
C ASP A 195 13.36 9.86 -17.30
N GLY A 196 14.50 9.61 -16.64
CA GLY A 196 15.23 10.60 -15.86
C GLY A 196 14.56 11.00 -14.55
N LYS A 197 13.51 10.29 -14.13
CA LYS A 197 12.82 10.52 -12.86
C LYS A 197 13.09 9.40 -11.87
N GLN A 198 13.00 9.71 -10.58
CA GLN A 198 13.08 8.74 -9.49
C GLN A 198 12.04 9.05 -8.41
N LEU A 199 11.57 8.01 -7.71
CA LEU A 199 10.67 8.20 -6.58
C LEU A 199 11.29 9.09 -5.49
N LEU A 200 12.57 8.87 -5.16
CA LEU A 200 13.36 9.73 -4.31
C LEU A 200 13.85 10.95 -5.09
N GLY A 201 13.72 12.15 -4.51
CA GLY A 201 14.13 13.41 -5.14
C GLY A 201 12.98 14.10 -5.86
N ASP A 202 12.44 13.48 -6.93
CA ASP A 202 11.40 14.12 -7.76
C ASP A 202 10.00 14.10 -7.12
N TYR A 203 9.66 13.01 -6.44
CA TYR A 203 8.34 12.85 -5.81
C TYR A 203 8.44 12.98 -4.29
N ILE A 204 9.33 12.21 -3.66
CA ILE A 204 9.54 12.18 -2.22
C ILE A 204 10.88 12.83 -1.91
N THR A 205 10.83 13.91 -1.13
CA THR A 205 12.03 14.68 -0.78
C THR A 205 12.75 14.09 0.44
N PRO A 206 14.09 14.25 0.55
CA PRO A 206 14.82 13.87 1.76
C PRO A 206 14.28 14.54 3.04
N GLU A 207 13.75 15.76 2.94
CA GLU A 207 13.14 16.47 4.07
C GLU A 207 11.88 15.75 4.59
N GLU A 208 11.02 15.25 3.70
CA GLU A 208 9.87 14.42 4.09
C GLU A 208 10.33 13.13 4.77
N LEU A 209 11.36 12.49 4.23
CA LEU A 209 11.90 11.25 4.79
C LEU A 209 12.47 11.48 6.18
N TRP A 210 13.34 12.48 6.37
CA TRP A 210 14.00 12.75 7.66
C TRP A 210 13.06 13.36 8.72
N ALA A 211 11.90 13.89 8.33
CA ALA A 211 10.87 14.30 9.29
C ALA A 211 10.21 13.13 10.03
N CYS A 212 10.28 11.89 9.50
CA CYS A 212 9.69 10.71 10.14
C CYS A 212 10.39 10.34 11.45
N THR A 213 9.64 10.20 12.55
CA THR A 213 10.19 9.79 13.86
C THR A 213 10.10 8.28 14.11
N THR A 214 9.73 7.50 13.09
CA THR A 214 9.59 6.04 13.17
C THR A 214 8.64 5.54 14.29
N CYS A 215 7.67 6.37 14.69
CA CYS A 215 6.74 6.08 15.80
C CYS A 215 5.64 5.05 15.50
N ASN A 216 5.52 4.58 14.25
CA ASN A 216 4.51 3.60 13.80
C ASN A 216 3.03 4.01 13.85
N ALA A 217 2.67 5.22 14.31
CA ALA A 217 1.28 5.69 14.35
C ALA A 217 0.54 5.51 13.00
N CYS A 218 1.19 5.84 11.87
CA CYS A 218 0.62 5.69 10.54
C CYS A 218 0.27 4.25 10.14
N VAL A 219 1.01 3.27 10.67
CA VAL A 219 0.81 1.84 10.40
C VAL A 219 -0.33 1.31 11.28
N GLU A 220 -0.36 1.73 12.54
CA GLU A 220 -1.37 1.29 13.52
C GLU A 220 -2.78 1.73 13.16
N VAL A 221 -2.96 2.97 12.70
CA VAL A 221 -4.29 3.53 12.42
C VAL A 221 -4.84 3.18 11.05
N CYS A 222 -4.06 2.51 10.20
CA CYS A 222 -4.45 2.18 8.84
C CYS A 222 -5.56 1.10 8.84
N PRO A 223 -6.73 1.37 8.25
CA PRO A 223 -7.85 0.42 8.25
C PRO A 223 -7.63 -0.79 7.33
N VAL A 224 -6.62 -0.74 6.46
CA VAL A 224 -6.29 -1.80 5.49
C VAL A 224 -4.83 -2.24 5.62
N SER A 225 -4.21 -2.02 6.79
CA SER A 225 -2.90 -2.57 7.18
C SER A 225 -1.71 -2.22 6.27
N ILE A 226 -1.69 -1.00 5.70
CA ILE A 226 -0.55 -0.51 4.91
C ILE A 226 0.57 0.05 5.78
N SER A 227 1.82 -0.02 5.29
CA SER A 227 2.99 0.51 5.99
C SER A 227 3.75 1.55 5.15
N PRO A 228 3.41 2.86 5.26
CA PRO A 228 4.22 3.93 4.66
C PRO A 228 5.62 3.98 5.27
N LEU A 229 5.75 3.59 6.54
CA LEU A 229 7.03 3.55 7.26
C LEU A 229 8.05 2.64 6.56
N SER A 230 7.62 1.50 6.02
CA SER A 230 8.54 0.57 5.34
C SER A 230 9.25 1.22 4.14
N ILE A 231 8.52 1.97 3.31
CA ILE A 231 9.07 2.70 2.15
C ILE A 231 10.04 3.79 2.63
N ILE A 232 9.65 4.54 3.68
CA ILE A 232 10.51 5.60 4.25
C ILE A 232 11.84 5.02 4.74
N MET A 233 11.83 3.86 5.41
CA MET A 233 13.05 3.24 5.93
C MET A 233 13.98 2.76 4.81
N ASP A 234 13.43 2.16 3.75
CA ASP A 234 14.23 1.70 2.60
C ASP A 234 14.84 2.90 1.85
N MET A 235 14.12 4.02 1.71
CA MET A 235 14.68 5.24 1.11
C MET A 235 15.74 5.91 1.99
N ARG A 236 15.55 5.92 3.31
CA ARG A 236 16.60 6.39 4.24
C ARG A 236 17.85 5.52 4.16
N GLN A 237 17.69 4.21 4.00
CA GLN A 237 18.82 3.31 3.80
C GLN A 237 19.60 3.67 2.54
N TYR A 238 18.91 3.96 1.43
CA TYR A 238 19.55 4.40 0.18
C TYR A 238 20.30 5.72 0.37
N LEU A 239 19.68 6.73 0.99
CA LEU A 239 20.33 8.01 1.26
C LEU A 239 21.63 7.84 2.08
N VAL A 240 21.64 6.94 3.06
CA VAL A 240 22.82 6.73 3.92
C VAL A 240 23.88 5.86 3.24
N MET A 241 23.49 4.72 2.69
CA MET A 241 24.43 3.69 2.23
C MET A 241 24.92 3.90 0.80
N GLU A 242 24.14 4.57 -0.05
CA GLU A 242 24.47 4.79 -1.46
C GLU A 242 24.86 6.25 -1.74
N GLU A 243 24.10 7.22 -1.20
CA GLU A 243 24.37 8.64 -1.46
C GLU A 243 25.27 9.33 -0.43
N SER A 244 25.57 8.66 0.71
CA SER A 244 26.26 9.30 1.86
C SER A 244 25.58 10.59 2.34
N ALA A 245 24.27 10.71 2.14
CA ALA A 245 23.45 11.90 2.37
C ALA A 245 22.69 11.82 3.72
N ALA A 246 23.35 11.31 4.76
CA ALA A 246 22.81 11.32 6.11
C ALA A 246 22.83 12.75 6.72
N PRO A 247 21.83 13.11 7.54
CA PRO A 247 21.86 14.33 8.35
C PRO A 247 23.14 14.42 9.20
N THR A 248 23.66 15.63 9.38
CA THR A 248 24.91 15.87 10.10
C THR A 248 24.89 15.28 11.51
N GLU A 249 23.75 15.35 12.20
CA GLU A 249 23.57 14.80 13.53
C GLU A 249 23.73 13.27 13.56
N LEU A 250 23.27 12.58 12.50
CA LEU A 250 23.45 11.12 12.38
C LEU A 250 24.89 10.75 12.04
N ASN A 251 25.58 11.54 11.21
CA ASN A 251 27.00 11.33 10.95
C ASN A 251 27.84 11.44 12.23
N VAL A 252 27.58 12.47 13.06
CA VAL A 252 28.24 12.60 14.36
C VAL A 252 27.97 11.40 15.26
N MET A 253 26.74 10.92 15.30
CA MET A 253 26.37 9.72 16.06
C MET A 253 27.12 8.47 15.54
N MET A 254 27.17 8.25 14.22
CA MET A 254 27.86 7.11 13.62
C MET A 254 29.36 7.14 13.92
N THR A 255 30.01 8.30 13.80
CA THR A 255 31.42 8.49 14.18
C THR A 255 31.67 8.24 15.66
N ASN A 256 30.76 8.63 16.55
CA ASN A 256 30.88 8.31 17.97
C ASN A 256 30.74 6.81 18.23
N ILE A 257 29.83 6.13 17.54
CA ILE A 257 29.67 4.67 17.64
C ILE A 257 30.95 3.97 17.19
N GLU A 258 31.54 4.41 16.09
CA GLU A 258 32.79 3.83 15.55
C GLU A 258 33.97 4.03 16.51
N ASN A 259 34.16 5.24 17.05
CA ASN A 259 35.32 5.55 17.88
C ASN A 259 35.18 5.11 19.36
N ASN A 260 33.98 5.28 19.92
CA ASN A 260 33.73 5.14 21.37
C ASN A 260 32.80 3.95 21.69
N GLY A 261 32.27 3.27 20.67
CA GLY A 261 31.30 2.19 20.83
C GLY A 261 29.94 2.67 21.37
N ALA A 262 29.66 3.98 21.38
CA ALA A 262 28.46 4.59 21.94
C ALA A 262 28.03 5.79 21.08
N PRO A 263 26.71 6.09 20.98
CA PRO A 263 26.23 7.18 20.13
C PRO A 263 26.58 8.59 20.66
N TRP A 264 26.93 8.69 21.93
CA TRP A 264 27.36 9.93 22.57
C TRP A 264 28.88 9.94 22.75
N ALA A 265 29.47 11.14 22.76
CA ALA A 265 30.91 11.35 22.95
C ALA A 265 31.34 11.18 24.42
N TYR A 266 31.01 10.05 25.03
CA TYR A 266 31.56 9.65 26.32
C TYR A 266 32.94 9.01 26.13
N SER A 267 33.82 9.22 27.10
CA SER A 267 35.08 8.47 27.12
C SER A 267 34.79 7.00 27.39
N GLN A 268 35.64 6.09 26.90
CA GLN A 268 35.48 4.67 27.20
C GLN A 268 35.51 4.40 28.71
N ALA A 269 36.31 5.16 29.46
CA ALA A 269 36.40 5.06 30.92
C ALA A 269 35.09 5.39 31.64
N ASP A 270 34.24 6.28 31.10
CA ASP A 270 32.94 6.61 31.70
C ASP A 270 31.89 5.51 31.50
N ARG A 271 32.14 4.54 30.61
CA ARG A 271 31.28 3.38 30.36
C ARG A 271 31.62 2.18 31.23
N ASP A 272 32.88 2.09 31.66
CA ASP A 272 33.34 1.11 32.61
C ASP A 272 32.83 1.51 34.00
N ILE A 273 31.53 1.25 34.24
CA ILE A 273 31.00 1.19 35.61
C ILE A 273 31.71 0.01 36.26
N THR A 274 32.87 0.29 36.86
CA THR A 274 33.56 -0.62 37.74
C THR A 274 32.60 -1.04 38.84
N ASN A 275 32.20 -2.31 38.84
CA ASN A 275 31.82 -3.02 40.07
C ASN A 275 33.06 -3.21 40.94
#